data_AF-A0A399G1D4-F1
#
_entry.id   AF-A0A399G1D4-F1
#
_cell.length_a   1.000
_cell.length_b   1.000
_cell.length_c   1.000
_cell.angle_alpha   90.00
_cell.angle_beta   90.00
_cell.angle_gamma   90.00
#
_symmetry.space_group_name_H-M   'P 1'
#
loop_
_entity.id
_entity.type
_entity.pdbx_description
1 polymer ?
#
loop_
_entity_poly.entity_id
_entity_poly.type
_entity_poly.pdbx_seq_one_letter_code
_entity_poly.pdbx_strand_id
1 'polypeptide(L)'
;MSGPRKRDSGLQPERTLLSWQRTLFLLIAVALLYLRIPAESIPAGVFGQMAVVFTPLGAAIVLTAHLRLRWRRTDHGLHDESLGTPPAPLARPWTLILLSVAVMGLGTATILTAVPR
;
A
#
# COMPACT_ATOMS: atom_id res chain seq x y z
N MET A 1 -34.69 10.89 21.41
CA MET A 1 -34.78 10.54 19.98
C MET A 1 -33.56 11.14 19.27
N SER A 2 -32.48 10.39 19.12
CA SER A 2 -31.29 10.82 18.38
C SER A 2 -31.53 10.58 16.89
N GLY A 3 -31.71 11.65 16.12
CA GLY A 3 -31.88 11.59 14.66
C GLY A 3 -30.70 10.87 13.98
N PRO A 4 -30.88 10.33 12.76
CA PRO A 4 -29.83 9.63 12.05
C PRO A 4 -28.60 10.53 11.96
N ARG A 5 -27.51 10.13 12.63
CA ARG A 5 -26.24 10.85 12.58
C ARG A 5 -25.83 10.88 11.12
N LYS A 6 -25.91 12.05 10.48
CA LYS A 6 -25.45 12.30 9.12
C LYS A 6 -23.99 11.83 9.08
N ARG A 7 -23.77 10.65 8.48
CA ARG A 7 -22.44 10.05 8.36
C ARG A 7 -21.62 11.06 7.56
N ASP A 8 -20.60 11.60 8.19
CA ASP A 8 -19.74 12.63 7.59
C ASP A 8 -19.02 12.03 6.38
N SER A 9 -19.67 12.13 5.21
CA SER A 9 -19.22 11.49 3.98
C SER A 9 -18.01 12.21 3.37
N GLY A 10 -17.80 13.48 3.75
CA GLY A 10 -16.76 14.33 3.19
C GLY A 10 -15.37 13.98 3.68
N LEU A 11 -15.22 13.53 4.94
CA LEU A 11 -13.90 13.28 5.55
C LEU A 11 -13.36 11.85 5.38
N GLN A 12 -14.17 10.90 4.92
CA GLN A 12 -13.73 9.49 4.79
C GLN A 12 -12.72 9.26 3.65
N PRO A 13 -12.84 9.90 2.46
CA PRO A 13 -11.89 9.73 1.36
C PRO A 13 -10.47 10.19 1.71
N GLU A 14 -10.35 11.36 2.34
CA GLU A 14 -9.07 11.93 2.75
C GLU A 14 -8.37 11.06 3.81
N ARG A 15 -9.12 10.60 4.82
CA ARG A 15 -8.60 9.68 5.85
C ARG A 15 -8.11 8.37 5.23
N THR A 16 -8.84 7.87 4.22
CA THR A 16 -8.43 6.66 3.50
C THR A 16 -7.13 6.92 2.75
N LEU A 17 -6.98 8.05 2.05
CA LEU A 17 -5.77 8.42 1.33
C LEU A 17 -4.56 8.56 2.26
N LEU A 18 -4.70 9.24 3.39
CA LEU A 18 -3.64 9.35 4.41
C LEU A 18 -3.24 7.98 4.97
N SER A 19 -4.22 7.10 5.22
CA SER A 19 -3.94 5.73 5.67
C SER A 19 -3.15 4.93 4.63
N TRP A 20 -3.47 5.06 3.34
CA TRP A 20 -2.72 4.44 2.25
C TRP A 20 -1.30 4.99 2.17
N GLN A 21 -1.11 6.31 2.24
CA GLN A 21 0.23 6.91 2.24
C GLN A 21 1.08 6.36 3.38
N ARG A 22 0.52 6.30 4.60
CA ARG A 22 1.22 5.74 5.77
C ARG A 22 1.63 4.29 5.54
N THR A 23 0.72 3.46 5.04
CA THR A 23 1.01 2.05 4.75
C THR A 23 2.10 1.90 3.71
N LEU A 24 2.10 2.71 2.66
CA LEU A 24 3.12 2.69 1.61
C LEU A 24 4.48 3.17 2.13
N PHE A 25 4.51 4.21 2.96
CA PHE A 25 5.74 4.65 3.63
C PHE A 25 6.33 3.57 4.53
N LEU A 26 5.49 2.88 5.32
CA LEU A 26 5.93 1.76 6.14
C LEU A 26 6.48 0.61 5.29
N LEU A 27 5.81 0.26 4.19
CA LEU A 27 6.30 -0.77 3.28
C LEU A 27 7.68 -0.42 2.71
N ILE A 28 7.87 0.83 2.27
CA ILE A 28 9.16 1.33 1.79
C ILE A 28 10.22 1.27 2.89
N ALA A 29 9.89 1.77 4.09
CA ALA A 29 10.83 1.77 5.22
C ALA A 29 11.28 0.35 5.59
N VAL A 30 10.35 -0.62 5.67
CA VAL A 30 10.68 -2.01 5.97
C VAL A 30 11.49 -2.64 4.84
N ALA A 31 11.17 -2.36 3.58
CA ALA A 31 11.98 -2.81 2.44
C ALA A 31 13.40 -2.26 2.50
N LEU A 32 13.60 -0.99 2.87
CA LEU A 32 14.93 -0.41 3.05
C LEU A 32 15.66 -0.97 4.27
N LEU A 33 14.95 -1.28 5.37
CA LEU A 33 15.53 -1.96 6.53
C LEU A 33 16.06 -3.35 6.17
N TYR A 34 15.49 -4.02 5.16
CA TYR A 34 16.04 -5.30 4.67
C TYR A 34 17.47 -5.17 4.13
N LEU A 35 17.89 -3.99 3.65
CA LEU A 35 19.26 -3.74 3.21
C LEU A 35 20.29 -3.77 4.36
N ARG A 36 19.86 -3.70 5.62
CA ARG A 36 20.76 -3.88 6.77
C ARG A 36 21.25 -5.32 6.92
N ILE A 37 20.57 -6.28 6.31
CA ILE A 37 21.01 -7.68 6.32
C ILE A 37 22.24 -7.79 5.39
N PRO A 38 23.37 -8.33 5.87
CA PRO A 38 24.56 -8.47 5.03
C PRO A 38 24.27 -9.37 3.81
N ALA A 39 24.65 -8.94 2.61
CA ALA A 39 24.33 -9.66 1.38
C ALA A 39 24.89 -11.08 1.35
N GLU A 40 26.03 -11.30 2.01
CA GLU A 40 26.68 -12.60 2.19
C GLU A 40 25.85 -13.60 3.00
N SER A 41 24.94 -13.12 3.86
CA SER A 41 24.01 -13.97 4.61
C SER A 41 22.79 -14.40 3.77
N ILE A 42 22.60 -13.78 2.61
CA ILE A 42 21.47 -14.04 1.72
C ILE A 42 21.91 -15.11 0.70
N PRO A 43 21.17 -16.23 0.55
CA PRO A 43 21.60 -17.34 -0.31
C PRO A 43 21.75 -16.96 -1.78
N ALA A 44 20.92 -16.01 -2.23
CA ALA A 44 20.93 -15.47 -3.59
C ALA A 44 21.85 -14.24 -3.73
N GLY A 45 22.64 -13.93 -2.70
CA GLY A 45 23.59 -12.82 -2.65
C GLY A 45 22.95 -11.45 -2.87
N VAL A 46 23.76 -10.52 -3.40
CA VAL A 46 23.35 -9.12 -3.68
C VAL A 46 22.16 -9.06 -4.63
N PHE A 47 22.12 -9.90 -5.68
CA PHE A 47 21.01 -9.89 -6.64
C PHE A 47 19.67 -10.29 -5.98
N GLY A 48 19.68 -11.32 -5.14
CA GLY A 48 18.51 -11.72 -4.38
C GLY A 48 18.05 -10.64 -3.40
N GLN A 49 19.00 -10.00 -2.72
CA GLN A 49 18.70 -8.86 -1.84
C GLN A 49 18.03 -7.72 -2.59
N MET A 50 18.58 -7.33 -3.75
CA MET A 50 18.03 -6.26 -4.57
C MET A 50 16.64 -6.62 -5.09
N ALA A 51 16.40 -7.87 -5.50
CA ALA A 51 15.07 -8.32 -5.91
C ALA A 51 14.04 -8.15 -4.77
N VAL A 52 14.37 -8.58 -3.55
CA VAL A 52 13.49 -8.46 -2.37
C VAL A 52 13.17 -7.00 -2.04
N VAL A 53 14.09 -6.07 -2.30
CA VAL A 53 13.90 -4.64 -2.02
C VAL A 53 13.13 -3.94 -3.14
N PHE A 54 13.49 -4.18 -4.40
CA PHE A 54 12.88 -3.49 -5.53
C PHE A 54 11.46 -3.96 -5.83
N THR A 55 11.10 -5.22 -5.52
CA THR A 55 9.72 -5.71 -5.69
C THR A 55 8.68 -4.91 -4.88
N PRO A 56 8.78 -4.78 -3.54
CA PRO A 56 7.84 -3.97 -2.76
C PRO A 56 7.95 -2.47 -3.08
N LEU A 57 9.14 -1.98 -3.46
CA LEU A 57 9.32 -0.60 -3.89
C LEU A 57 8.54 -0.29 -5.18
N GLY A 58 8.62 -1.18 -6.17
CA GLY A 58 7.85 -1.10 -7.41
C GLY A 58 6.35 -1.18 -7.14
N ALA A 59 5.91 -2.10 -6.28
CA ALA A 59 4.51 -2.17 -5.85
C ALA A 59 4.05 -0.86 -5.19
N ALA A 60 4.87 -0.25 -4.33
CA ALA A 60 4.55 1.00 -3.67
C ALA A 60 4.43 2.17 -4.68
N ILE A 61 5.29 2.22 -5.70
CA ILE A 61 5.22 3.20 -6.78
C ILE A 61 3.92 3.04 -7.57
N VAL A 62 3.60 1.82 -8.00
CA VAL A 62 2.37 1.51 -8.76
C VAL A 62 1.12 1.89 -7.95
N LEU A 63 1.08 1.54 -6.66
CA LEU A 63 -0.04 1.87 -5.78
C LEU A 63 -0.15 3.39 -5.57
N THR A 64 0.96 4.08 -5.35
CA THR A 64 0.99 5.54 -5.20
C THR A 64 0.48 6.23 -6.47
N ALA A 65 0.97 5.81 -7.64
CA ALA A 65 0.54 6.34 -8.92
C ALA A 65 -0.95 6.09 -9.17
N HIS A 66 -1.43 4.88 -8.89
CA HIS A 66 -2.84 4.53 -9.04
C HIS A 66 -3.74 5.39 -8.15
N LEU A 67 -3.39 5.53 -6.87
CA LEU A 67 -4.15 6.33 -5.91
C LEU A 67 -4.14 7.82 -6.30
N ARG A 68 -3.00 8.37 -6.73
CA ARG A 68 -2.88 9.76 -7.17
C ARG A 68 -3.67 10.05 -8.45
N LEU A 69 -3.55 9.18 -9.46
CA LEU A 69 -4.30 9.32 -10.72
C LEU A 69 -5.80 9.23 -10.47
N ARG A 70 -6.22 8.31 -9.59
CA ARG A 70 -7.63 8.17 -9.24
C ARG A 70 -8.13 9.38 -8.46
N TRP A 71 -7.39 9.84 -7.46
CA TRP A 71 -7.72 11.04 -6.69
C TRP A 71 -7.91 12.26 -7.60
N ARG A 72 -7.00 12.46 -8.57
CA ARG A 72 -7.10 13.53 -9.57
C ARG A 72 -8.30 13.36 -10.52
N ARG A 73 -8.61 12.14 -10.95
CA ARG A 73 -9.74 11.87 -11.87
C ARG A 73 -11.10 11.98 -11.21
N THR A 74 -11.19 11.78 -9.90
CA THR A 74 -12.44 11.89 -9.13
C THR A 74 -12.61 13.30 -8.54
N ASP A 75 -11.80 14.26 -8.97
CA ASP A 75 -11.90 15.69 -8.62
C ASP A 75 -12.22 15.92 -7.13
N HIS A 76 -11.34 15.45 -6.25
CA HIS A 76 -11.47 15.55 -4.78
C HIS A 76 -12.68 14.81 -4.16
N GLY A 77 -13.27 13.86 -4.88
CA GLY A 77 -14.47 13.18 -4.39
C GLY A 77 -15.70 14.07 -4.50
N LEU A 78 -15.74 14.99 -5.48
CA LEU A 78 -16.94 15.73 -5.82
C LEU A 78 -18.09 14.73 -6.03
N HIS A 79 -18.96 14.73 -5.04
CA HIS A 79 -20.23 14.03 -5.02
C HIS A 79 -20.98 14.38 -6.29
N ASP A 80 -21.19 13.40 -7.17
CA ASP A 80 -22.31 13.47 -8.09
C ASP A 80 -23.58 13.16 -7.28
N GLU A 81 -23.98 14.10 -6.42
CA GLU A 81 -25.20 14.05 -5.59
C GLU A 81 -26.46 13.83 -6.47
N SER A 82 -26.36 14.14 -7.77
CA SER A 82 -27.39 13.93 -8.78
C SER A 82 -27.73 12.46 -9.06
N LEU A 83 -26.77 11.54 -8.91
CA LEU A 83 -26.92 10.15 -9.38
C LEU A 83 -27.18 9.12 -8.27
N GLY A 84 -27.13 9.49 -6.99
CA GLY A 84 -27.46 8.59 -5.87
C GLY A 84 -26.64 7.29 -5.80
N THR A 85 -25.55 7.20 -6.58
CA THR A 85 -24.73 5.99 -6.66
C THR A 85 -23.64 6.03 -5.59
N PRO A 86 -23.48 4.97 -4.79
CA PRO A 86 -22.49 4.95 -3.72
C PRO A 86 -21.07 5.13 -4.31
N PRO A 87 -20.22 5.96 -3.68
CA PRO A 87 -18.89 6.24 -4.19
C PRO A 87 -18.08 4.96 -4.32
N ALA A 88 -17.59 4.68 -5.53
CA ALA A 88 -16.80 3.48 -5.79
C ALA A 88 -15.56 3.45 -4.86
N PRO A 89 -15.27 2.34 -4.17
CA PRO A 89 -14.18 2.24 -3.20
C PRO A 89 -12.86 2.75 -3.78
N LEU A 90 -12.19 3.67 -3.08
CA LEU A 90 -10.89 4.24 -3.48
C LEU A 90 -9.86 3.15 -3.80
N ALA A 91 -9.84 2.11 -2.98
CA ALA A 91 -9.04 0.90 -3.18
C ALA A 91 -9.83 -0.11 -4.03
N ARG A 92 -9.31 -0.46 -5.21
CA ARG A 92 -9.82 -1.60 -5.96
C ARG A 92 -9.35 -2.91 -5.29
N PRO A 93 -10.06 -4.04 -5.44
CA PRO A 93 -9.65 -5.32 -4.84
C PRO A 93 -8.19 -5.70 -5.16
N TRP A 94 -7.73 -5.40 -6.39
CA TRP A 94 -6.36 -5.69 -6.80
C TRP A 94 -5.30 -4.91 -5.99
N THR A 95 -5.60 -3.70 -5.48
CA THR A 95 -4.62 -2.92 -4.71
C THR A 95 -4.34 -3.59 -3.37
N LEU A 96 -5.36 -4.18 -2.75
CA LEU A 96 -5.23 -4.95 -1.53
C LEU A 96 -4.47 -6.26 -1.76
N ILE A 97 -4.76 -6.95 -2.87
CA ILE A 97 -4.05 -8.18 -3.26
C ILE A 97 -2.57 -7.88 -3.49
N LEU A 98 -2.25 -6.85 -4.28
CA LEU A 98 -0.86 -6.46 -4.56
C LEU A 98 -0.09 -6.09 -3.29
N LEU A 99 -0.71 -5.30 -2.40
CA LEU A 99 -0.11 -4.96 -1.12
C LEU A 99 0.13 -6.20 -0.26
N SER A 100 -0.85 -7.10 -0.19
CA SER A 100 -0.75 -8.34 0.60
C SER A 100 0.36 -9.25 0.09
N VAL A 101 0.47 -9.42 -1.24
CA VAL A 101 1.55 -10.21 -1.86
C VAL A 101 2.91 -9.57 -1.60
N ALA A 102 3.04 -8.25 -1.71
CA ALA A 102 4.30 -7.55 -1.44
C ALA A 102 4.75 -7.72 0.02
N VAL A 103 3.83 -7.57 0.97
CA VAL A 103 4.10 -7.76 2.41
C VAL A 103 4.45 -9.22 2.71
N MET A 104 3.70 -10.17 2.14
CA MET A 104 3.95 -11.60 2.34
C MET A 104 5.30 -12.03 1.77
N GLY A 105 5.67 -11.54 0.57
CA GLY A 105 6.97 -11.80 -0.03
C GLY A 105 8.12 -11.26 0.81
N LEU A 106 8.00 -10.00 1.27
CA LEU A 106 9.01 -9.38 2.13
C LEU A 106 9.15 -10.10 3.48
N GLY A 107 8.03 -10.49 4.10
CA GLY A 107 8.01 -11.25 5.35
C GLY A 107 8.57 -12.68 5.21
N THR A 108 8.30 -13.33 4.08
CA THR A 108 8.88 -14.66 3.81
C THR A 108 10.39 -14.55 3.62
N ALA A 109 10.84 -13.54 2.87
CA ALA A 109 12.27 -13.29 2.66
C ALA A 109 13.01 -12.99 3.97
N THR A 110 12.44 -12.19 4.87
CA THR A 110 13.05 -11.92 6.19
C THR A 110 13.12 -13.16 7.07
N ILE A 111 12.08 -14.01 7.07
CA ILE A 111 12.11 -15.25 7.84
C ILE A 111 13.21 -16.17 7.30
N LEU A 112 13.28 -16.35 5.97
CA LEU A 112 14.26 -17.24 5.35
C LEU A 112 15.71 -16.77 5.56
N THR A 113 15.96 -15.47 5.69
CA THR A 113 17.29 -14.94 6.00
C THR A 113 17.63 -14.94 7.49
N ALA A 114 16.61 -14.90 8.37
CA ALA A 114 16.82 -14.94 9.81
C ALA A 114 17.07 -16.35 10.37
N VAL A 115 16.69 -17.41 9.65
CA VAL A 115 16.93 -18.79 10.09
C VAL A 115 18.43 -19.09 10.03
N PRO A 116 19.10 -19.35 11.16
CA PRO A 116 20.51 -19.72 11.17
C PRO A 116 20.70 -21.03 10.41
N ARG A 117 21.71 -21.07 9.54
CA ARG A 117 22.13 -22.26 8.80
C ARG A 117 23.30 -22.94 9.49
#